data_AF-A0A810ABH5-F1
#
_entry.id   AF-A0A810ABH5-F1
#
_cell.length_a   1.000
_cell.length_b   1.000
_cell.length_c   1.000
_cell.angle_alpha   90.00
_cell.angle_beta   90.00
_cell.angle_gamma   90.00
#
_symmetry.space_group_name_H-M   'P 1'
#
loop_
_entity.id
_entity.type
_entity.pdbx_description
1 polymer ?
#
loop_
_entity_poly.entity_id
_entity_poly.type
_entity_poly.pdbx_seq_one_letter_code
_entity_poly.pdbx_strand_id
1 'polypeptide(L)'
;MPVDHEFGGQHTELKLSIIEKYLRAFSSALQNKFSQLWYIDAFAGTGKRTVKVEARGEDLFDAEVPESVEQRRGSAQIAIDIRPPFHRLIFIESKQRYCNALRPPIVASGILRYSNPIG
;
A
#
# COMPACT_ATOMS: atom_id res chain seq x y z
N MET A 1 21.26 -4.56 -28.25
CA MET A 1 20.03 -4.89 -27.53
C MET A 1 19.79 -3.76 -26.54
N PRO A 2 18.65 -3.05 -26.58
CA PRO A 2 18.41 -2.03 -25.58
C PRO A 2 18.31 -2.71 -24.21
N VAL A 3 19.03 -2.16 -23.25
CA VAL A 3 19.00 -2.60 -21.86
C VAL A 3 17.71 -2.03 -21.27
N ASP A 4 16.74 -2.90 -21.02
CA ASP A 4 15.42 -2.50 -20.51
C ASP A 4 15.57 -1.70 -19.20
N HIS A 5 15.13 -0.45 -19.25
CA HIS A 5 15.03 0.44 -18.11
C HIS A 5 13.63 0.31 -17.49
N GLU A 6 13.27 -0.87 -16.97
CA GLU A 6 12.06 -1.07 -16.15
C GLU A 6 12.37 -0.99 -14.64
N PHE A 7 13.23 -0.06 -14.22
CA PHE A 7 13.55 0.10 -12.80
C PHE A 7 12.41 0.83 -12.06
N GLY A 8 11.71 0.09 -11.19
CA GLY A 8 10.94 0.63 -10.06
C GLY A 8 9.46 0.24 -10.02
N GLY A 9 8.79 0.11 -11.17
CA GLY A 9 7.35 -0.18 -11.25
C GLY A 9 7.02 -1.63 -10.87
N GLN A 10 7.55 -2.60 -11.63
CA GLN A 10 7.21 -4.02 -11.49
C GLN A 10 7.66 -4.61 -10.14
N HIS A 11 8.88 -4.29 -9.68
CA HIS A 11 9.37 -4.75 -8.38
C HIS A 11 8.50 -4.27 -7.21
N THR A 12 7.95 -3.05 -7.31
CA THR A 12 7.07 -2.50 -6.27
C THR A 12 5.70 -3.19 -6.32
N GLU A 13 5.16 -3.52 -7.50
CA GLU A 13 3.92 -4.29 -7.62
C GLU A 13 4.08 -5.69 -7.02
N LEU A 14 5.15 -6.39 -7.39
CA LEU A 14 5.46 -7.71 -6.85
C LEU A 14 5.59 -7.66 -5.32
N LYS A 15 6.36 -6.70 -4.79
CA LYS A 15 6.52 -6.49 -3.34
C LYS A 15 5.17 -6.34 -2.64
N LEU A 16 4.31 -5.45 -3.13
CA LEU A 16 3.02 -5.19 -2.50
C LEU A 16 2.07 -6.39 -2.59
N SER A 17 2.10 -7.13 -3.70
CA SER A 17 1.31 -8.36 -3.84
C SER A 17 1.74 -9.44 -2.83
N ILE A 18 3.05 -9.57 -2.58
CA ILE A 18 3.61 -10.51 -1.59
C ILE A 18 3.22 -10.07 -0.19
N ILE A 19 3.35 -8.78 0.13
CA ILE A 19 2.94 -8.23 1.43
C ILE A 19 1.46 -8.52 1.68
N GLU A 20 0.57 -8.27 0.73
CA GLU A 20 -0.85 -8.54 0.90
C GLU A 20 -1.13 -10.02 1.17
N LYS A 21 -0.55 -10.92 0.36
CA LYS A 21 -0.70 -12.37 0.55
C LYS A 21 -0.19 -12.80 1.92
N TYR A 22 0.98 -12.31 2.33
CA TYR A 22 1.58 -12.63 3.62
C TYR A 22 0.71 -12.14 4.78
N LEU A 23 0.25 -10.88 4.76
CA LEU A 23 -0.56 -10.33 5.84
C LEU A 23 -1.92 -11.03 5.97
N ARG A 24 -2.54 -11.44 4.85
CA ARG A 24 -3.77 -12.26 4.87
C ARG A 24 -3.52 -13.61 5.52
N ALA A 25 -2.45 -14.31 5.14
CA ALA A 25 -2.10 -15.59 5.73
C ALA A 25 -1.76 -15.45 7.22
N PHE A 26 -0.95 -14.45 7.57
CA PHE A 26 -0.51 -14.17 8.94
C PHE A 26 -1.69 -13.87 9.85
N SER A 27 -2.55 -12.92 9.48
CA SER A 27 -3.73 -12.58 10.29
C SER A 27 -4.68 -13.78 10.42
N SER A 28 -4.97 -14.48 9.32
CA SER A 28 -5.88 -15.64 9.36
C SER A 28 -5.36 -16.77 10.25
N ALA A 29 -4.06 -17.06 10.19
CA ALA A 29 -3.47 -18.13 10.98
C ALA A 29 -3.37 -17.78 12.47
N LEU A 30 -3.09 -16.51 12.80
CA LEU A 30 -2.67 -16.12 14.14
C LEU A 30 -3.73 -15.34 14.94
N GLN A 31 -4.79 -14.82 14.32
CA GLN A 31 -5.77 -13.96 15.01
C GLN A 31 -6.43 -14.65 16.20
N ASN A 32 -6.71 -15.95 16.11
CA ASN A 32 -7.30 -16.73 17.20
C ASN A 32 -6.26 -17.39 18.12
N LYS A 33 -4.96 -17.15 17.88
CA LYS A 33 -3.85 -17.69 18.68
C LYS A 33 -3.28 -16.66 19.65
N PHE A 34 -3.42 -15.37 19.33
CA PHE A 34 -2.91 -14.27 20.14
C PHE A 34 -4.03 -13.29 20.46
N SER A 35 -3.99 -12.70 21.65
CA SER A 35 -4.96 -11.68 22.08
C SER A 35 -4.85 -10.38 21.28
N GLN A 36 -3.71 -10.13 20.64
CA GLN A 36 -3.43 -8.94 19.85
C GLN A 36 -2.47 -9.28 18.70
N LEU A 37 -2.75 -8.75 17.51
CA LEU A 37 -1.87 -8.75 16.35
C LEU A 37 -1.65 -7.32 15.89
N TRP A 38 -0.39 -6.91 15.79
CA TRP A 38 -0.02 -5.53 15.44
C TRP A 38 0.70 -5.53 14.10
N TYR A 39 0.36 -4.55 13.26
CA TYR A 39 1.12 -4.23 12.07
C TYR A 39 1.82 -2.90 12.27
N ILE A 40 3.11 -2.84 11.95
CA ILE A 40 3.93 -1.64 12.07
C ILE A 40 4.59 -1.40 10.72
N ASP A 41 4.35 -0.23 10.13
CA ASP A 41 5.00 0.21 8.91
C ASP A 41 5.86 1.44 9.19
N ALA A 42 7.17 1.25 9.12
CA ALA A 42 8.15 2.29 9.38
C ALA A 42 8.24 3.34 8.25
N PHE A 43 7.65 3.04 7.07
CA PHE A 43 7.73 3.85 5.86
C PHE A 43 6.37 3.89 5.15
N ALA A 44 5.34 4.30 5.90
CA ALA A 44 3.95 4.18 5.46
C ALA A 44 3.59 5.05 4.24
N GLY A 45 4.35 6.13 4.00
CA GLY A 45 4.11 7.03 2.89
C GLY A 45 2.73 7.69 2.96
N THR A 46 2.11 7.86 1.80
CA THR A 46 0.75 8.41 1.68
C THR A 46 -0.34 7.34 1.77
N GLY A 47 0.04 6.05 1.89
CA GLY A 47 -0.86 4.90 1.76
C GLY A 47 -1.27 4.56 0.33
N LYS A 48 -0.87 5.35 -0.66
CA LYS A 48 -1.10 5.11 -2.09
C LYS A 48 0.20 5.27 -2.87
N ARG A 49 0.24 4.72 -4.07
CA ARG A 49 1.31 4.97 -5.05
C ARG A 49 0.71 5.42 -6.37
N THR A 50 1.46 6.25 -7.06
CA THR A 50 1.11 6.74 -8.39
C THR A 50 1.84 5.91 -9.43
N VAL A 51 1.11 5.34 -10.38
CA VAL A 51 1.64 4.61 -11.52
C VAL A 51 1.27 5.41 -12.76
N LYS A 52 2.28 5.77 -13.56
CA LYS A 52 2.04 6.32 -14.90
C LYS A 52 1.87 5.14 -15.86
N VAL A 53 0.76 5.14 -16.57
CA VAL A 53 0.51 4.22 -17.68
C VAL A 53 0.84 5.00 -18.93
N GLU A 54 1.91 4.60 -19.62
CA GLU A 54 2.31 5.23 -20.87
C GLU A 54 1.27 4.97 -21.96
N ALA A 55 1.12 5.92 -22.88
CA ALA A 55 0.23 5.74 -24.02
C ALA A 55 0.70 4.57 -24.87
N ARG A 56 -0.21 3.65 -25.20
CA ARG A 56 0.04 2.56 -26.14
C ARG A 56 -0.86 2.78 -27.36
N GLY A 57 -0.24 2.93 -28.53
CA GLY A 57 -0.97 3.03 -29.79
C GLY A 57 -1.75 1.74 -30.11
N GLU A 58 -2.67 1.82 -31.06
CA GLU A 58 -3.39 0.65 -31.54
C GLU A 58 -2.42 -0.39 -32.14
N ASP A 59 -2.67 -1.66 -31.85
CA ASP A 59 -2.03 -2.79 -32.52
C ASP A 59 -3.12 -3.79 -32.94
N LEU A 60 -2.78 -4.77 -33.78
CA LEU A 60 -3.69 -5.74 -34.39
C LEU A 60 -4.58 -6.50 -33.38
N PHE A 61 -4.18 -6.52 -32.10
CA PHE A 61 -4.86 -7.21 -31.01
C PHE A 61 -5.28 -6.31 -29.83
N ASP A 62 -4.84 -5.05 -29.78
CA ASP A 62 -5.02 -4.17 -28.61
C ASP A 62 -5.53 -2.78 -29.03
N ALA A 63 -6.54 -2.28 -28.31
CA ALA A 63 -7.07 -0.93 -28.49
C ALA A 63 -6.10 0.14 -27.96
N GLU A 64 -6.21 1.36 -28.49
CA GLU A 64 -5.45 2.52 -28.01
C GLU A 64 -5.68 2.75 -26.51
N VAL A 65 -4.59 2.81 -25.75
CA VAL A 65 -4.60 3.14 -24.33
C VAL A 65 -3.99 4.53 -24.17
N PRO A 66 -4.76 5.56 -23.78
CA PRO A 66 -4.23 6.90 -23.55
C PRO A 66 -3.32 6.93 -22.32
N GLU A 67 -2.38 7.88 -22.29
CA GLU A 67 -1.56 8.11 -21.10
C GLU A 67 -2.47 8.41 -19.90
N SER A 68 -2.25 7.72 -18.79
CA SER A 68 -3.04 7.93 -17.58
C SER A 68 -2.21 7.80 -16.31
N VAL A 69 -2.73 8.40 -15.25
CA VAL A 69 -2.11 8.36 -13.92
C VAL A 69 -3.03 7.60 -12.98
N GLU A 70 -2.64 6.38 -12.64
CA GLU A 70 -3.39 5.52 -11.73
C GLU A 70 -2.90 5.68 -10.29
N GLN A 71 -3.84 5.67 -9.34
CA GLN A 71 -3.54 5.53 -7.92
C GLN A 71 -3.74 4.08 -7.50
N ARG A 72 -2.66 3.41 -7.10
CA ARG A 72 -2.69 2.04 -6.55
C ARG A 72 -2.47 2.06 -5.05
N ARG A 73 -2.89 0.99 -4.37
CA ARG A 73 -2.72 0.85 -2.91
C ARG A 73 -1.25 0.71 -2.54
N GLY A 74 -0.81 1.39 -1.49
CA GLY A 74 0.47 1.17 -0.83
C GLY A 74 0.37 0.14 0.31
N SER A 75 1.48 -0.12 1.01
CA SER A 75 1.54 -1.04 2.16
C SER A 75 0.55 -0.67 3.27
N ALA A 76 0.44 0.62 3.60
CA ALA A 76 -0.47 1.07 4.65
C ALA A 76 -1.95 0.82 4.31
N GLN A 77 -2.39 1.12 3.08
CA GLN A 77 -3.76 0.81 2.65
C GLN A 77 -4.00 -0.69 2.58
N ILE A 78 -3.02 -1.47 2.09
CA ILE A 78 -3.10 -2.93 2.09
C ILE A 78 -3.36 -3.44 3.52
N ALA A 79 -2.60 -2.98 4.51
CA ALA A 79 -2.75 -3.39 5.91
C ALA A 79 -4.12 -3.04 6.51
N ILE A 80 -4.67 -1.86 6.17
CA ILE A 80 -6.03 -1.44 6.56
C ILE A 80 -7.10 -2.39 5.97
N ASP A 81 -6.90 -2.83 4.74
CA ASP A 81 -7.85 -3.66 3.99
C ASP A 81 -7.80 -5.15 4.39
N ILE A 82 -6.78 -5.60 5.15
CA ILE A 82 -6.63 -7.01 5.52
C ILE A 82 -7.83 -7.49 6.33
N ARG A 83 -8.31 -8.68 5.98
CA ARG A 83 -9.30 -9.43 6.73
C ARG A 83 -8.77 -10.86 6.96
N PRO A 84 -8.80 -11.37 8.20
CA PRO A 84 -9.27 -10.69 9.41
C PRO A 84 -8.37 -9.49 9.83
N PRO A 85 -8.92 -8.43 10.46
CA PRO A 85 -8.16 -7.21 10.70
C PRO A 85 -7.10 -7.39 11.79
N PHE A 86 -6.02 -6.62 11.68
CA PHE A 86 -5.08 -6.44 12.80
C PHE A 86 -5.76 -5.65 13.92
N HIS A 87 -5.35 -5.93 15.16
CA HIS A 87 -5.87 -5.24 16.33
C HIS A 87 -5.30 -3.82 16.46
N ARG A 88 -4.07 -3.61 15.97
CA ARG A 88 -3.45 -2.29 15.89
C ARG A 88 -2.66 -2.12 14.59
N LEU A 89 -2.74 -0.94 14.03
CA LEU A 89 -1.92 -0.48 12.91
C LEU A 89 -1.11 0.73 13.39
N ILE A 90 0.20 0.69 13.21
CA ILE A 90 1.12 1.78 13.54
C ILE A 90 1.80 2.20 12.25
N PHE A 91 1.62 3.45 11.86
CA PHE A 91 2.19 4.03 10.65
C PHE A 91 3.17 5.13 11.03
N ILE A 92 4.41 4.99 10.60
CA ILE A 92 5.47 5.96 10.83
C ILE A 92 5.80 6.60 9.47
N GLU A 93 5.84 7.93 9.47
CA GLU A 93 6.21 8.72 8.30
C GLU A 93 6.84 10.04 8.77
N SER A 94 7.94 10.42 8.12
CA SER A 94 8.74 11.60 8.46
C SER A 94 8.22 12.88 7.81
N LYS A 95 7.62 12.77 6.61
CA LYS A 95 7.16 13.91 5.83
C LYS A 95 5.75 14.27 6.24
N GLN A 96 5.58 15.45 6.87
CA GLN A 96 4.28 15.95 7.33
C GLN A 96 3.18 15.91 6.24
N ARG A 97 3.54 16.25 4.99
CA ARG A 97 2.63 16.18 3.85
C ARG A 97 2.10 14.77 3.58
N TYR A 98 2.92 13.73 3.80
CA TYR A 98 2.52 12.34 3.61
C TYR A 98 1.68 11.85 4.80
N CYS A 99 2.04 12.25 6.02
CA CYS A 99 1.19 12.04 7.20
C CYS A 99 -0.22 12.59 7.01
N ASN A 100 -0.33 13.81 6.46
CA ASN A 100 -1.62 14.43 6.20
C ASN A 100 -2.42 13.68 5.12
N ALA A 101 -1.76 13.14 4.09
CA ALA A 101 -2.40 12.33 3.06
C ALA A 101 -2.86 10.95 3.57
N LEU A 102 -2.11 10.35 4.52
CA LEU A 102 -2.41 9.05 5.10
C LEU A 102 -3.47 9.12 6.22
N ARG A 103 -3.69 10.27 6.85
CA ARG A 103 -4.65 10.42 7.95
C ARG A 103 -6.10 10.07 7.58
N PRO A 104 -6.68 10.53 6.44
CA PRO A 104 -8.05 10.19 6.07
C PRO A 104 -8.36 8.68 6.00
N PRO A 105 -7.57 7.82 5.31
CA PRO A 105 -7.86 6.38 5.28
C PRO A 105 -7.72 5.71 6.65
N ILE A 106 -6.85 6.20 7.54
CA ILE A 106 -6.76 5.70 8.92
C ILE A 106 -8.05 5.99 9.69
N VAL A 107 -8.54 7.25 9.64
CA VAL A 107 -9.76 7.66 10.36
C VAL A 107 -10.97 6.86 9.88
N ALA A 108 -11.09 6.66 8.57
CA ALA A 108 -12.19 5.88 7.99
C ALA A 108 -12.19 4.40 8.43
N SER A 109 -11.03 3.85 8.80
CA SER A 109 -10.91 2.45 9.25
C SER A 109 -11.35 2.20 10.70
N GLY A 110 -11.61 3.25 11.49
CA GLY A 110 -11.96 3.13 12.91
C GLY A 110 -10.79 2.77 13.83
N ILE A 111 -9.57 2.68 13.31
CA ILE A 111 -8.35 2.30 14.03
C ILE A 111 -7.69 3.57 14.59
N LEU A 112 -8.18 4.04 15.74
CA LEU A 112 -7.71 5.27 16.37
C LEU A 112 -6.76 4.98 17.53
N ARG A 113 -5.44 4.95 17.25
CA ARG A 113 -4.36 5.41 18.16
C ARG A 113 -3.20 5.97 17.33
N TYR A 114 -3.38 7.18 16.81
CA TYR A 114 -2.30 7.99 16.25
C TYR A 114 -1.56 8.67 17.40
N SER A 115 -0.39 8.15 17.79
CA SER A 115 0.54 8.90 18.63
C SER A 115 1.54 9.59 17.71
N ASN A 116 1.45 10.91 17.59
CA ASN A 116 2.57 11.71 17.09
C ASN A 116 3.66 11.64 18.17
N PRO A 117 4.82 11.01 17.94
CA PRO A 117 5.85 10.88 18.98
C PRO A 117 6.63 12.18 19.21
N ILE A 118 6.25 13.28 18.56
CA ILE A 118 6.92 14.57 18.63
C ILE A 118 5.85 15.66 18.85
N GLY A 119 5.45 15.82 20.11
CA GLY A 119 4.51 16.83 20.59
C GLY A 119 4.58 16.90 22.11
#